data_AF-A0A953PXI3-F1
#
_entry.id   AF-A0A953PXI3-F1
#
_cell.length_a   1.000
_cell.length_b   1.000
_cell.length_c   1.000
_cell.angle_alpha   90.00
_cell.angle_beta   90.00
_cell.angle_gamma   90.00
#
_symmetry.space_group_name_H-M   'P 1'
#
loop_
_entity.id
_entity.type
_entity.pdbx_description
1 polymer ?
#
loop_
_entity_poly.entity_id
_entity_poly.type
_entity_poly.pdbx_seq_one_letter_code
_entity_poly.pdbx_strand_id
1 'polypeptide(L)'
;MSSNPQANLEDRVRTAAQTILEVQHYVSALYLFNRLGWLPQAHIQDWRRGRLPCLQQVLQVNPEKIVRAIHLLHEWAQELGLRSEEFPFLARTVRGRQELRFCAVDDPVVEKIFRTHYFDSTLSEKEIDNLRNKLNEEPEIVVFWIVGDSQCGQCKTPLPKGRFLIMEADQPLCLTCAGLDQLVYLGRGDAALTRRARKYSSLAAVVVRFSRARKQYERQGILIDPEALHRAEQELGREHSSQPEDYLPWSDPGSSSY
;
A
#
# COMPACT_ATOMS: atom_id res chain seq x y z
N MET A 1 45.78 -5.44 0.25
CA MET A 1 45.04 -4.44 1.04
C MET A 1 43.69 -5.06 1.35
N SER A 2 43.54 -5.62 2.54
CA SER A 2 42.33 -6.36 2.93
C SER A 2 41.24 -5.34 3.28
N SER A 3 40.33 -5.09 2.34
CA SER A 3 39.18 -4.20 2.54
C SER A 3 38.35 -4.72 3.71
N ASN A 4 38.31 -3.99 4.81
CA ASN A 4 37.55 -4.37 6.00
C ASN A 4 36.05 -4.44 5.65
N PRO A 5 35.40 -5.61 5.74
CA PRO A 5 33.97 -5.75 5.44
C PRO A 5 33.08 -4.87 6.31
N GLN A 6 33.56 -4.46 7.49
CA GLN A 6 32.83 -3.62 8.45
C GLN A 6 32.84 -2.13 8.06
N ALA A 7 33.99 -1.60 7.60
CA ALA A 7 34.09 -0.23 7.10
C ALA A 7 33.18 -0.02 5.87
N ASN A 8 33.06 -1.06 5.03
CA ASN A 8 32.14 -1.04 3.90
C ASN A 8 30.67 -0.91 4.32
N LEU A 9 30.26 -1.50 5.45
CA LEU A 9 28.87 -1.42 5.89
C LEU A 9 28.51 -0.03 6.40
N GLU A 10 29.39 0.59 7.18
CA GLU A 10 29.19 1.94 7.70
C GLU A 10 29.02 2.97 6.58
N ASP A 11 29.95 3.00 5.62
CA ASP A 11 29.86 3.91 4.49
C ASP A 11 28.57 3.72 3.69
N ARG A 12 28.18 2.46 3.49
CA ARG A 12 26.93 2.12 2.80
C ARG A 12 25.69 2.57 3.57
N VAL A 13 25.67 2.39 4.89
CA VAL A 13 24.55 2.82 5.75
C VAL A 13 24.43 4.34 5.70
N ARG A 14 25.53 5.07 5.95
CA ARG A 14 25.55 6.54 5.92
C ARG A 14 25.13 7.08 4.55
N THR A 15 25.69 6.54 3.47
CA THR A 15 25.34 6.96 2.09
C THR A 15 23.87 6.68 1.77
N ALA A 16 23.37 5.49 2.13
CA ALA A 16 21.97 5.13 1.90
C ALA A 16 21.02 6.00 2.73
N ALA A 17 21.32 6.23 4.00
CA ALA A 17 20.53 7.06 4.90
C ALA A 17 20.46 8.52 4.41
N GLN A 18 21.60 9.09 4.02
CA GLN A 18 21.67 10.43 3.43
C GLN A 18 20.81 10.54 2.17
N THR A 19 20.94 9.58 1.25
CA THR A 19 20.13 9.56 0.01
C THR A 19 18.63 9.49 0.30
N ILE A 20 18.23 8.70 1.30
CA ILE A 20 16.82 8.57 1.69
C ILE A 20 16.32 9.89 2.30
N LEU A 21 17.10 10.49 3.20
CA LEU A 21 16.77 11.75 3.86
C LEU A 21 16.59 12.88 2.84
N GLU A 22 17.48 13.02 1.86
CA GLU A 22 17.40 14.07 0.82
C GLU A 22 16.15 13.96 -0.06
N VAL A 23 15.68 12.73 -0.33
CA VAL A 23 14.54 12.49 -1.24
C VAL A 23 13.20 12.47 -0.51
N GLN A 24 13.17 11.94 0.72
CA GLN A 24 11.92 11.72 1.47
C GLN A 24 11.75 12.64 2.67
N HIS A 25 12.80 13.37 3.08
CA HIS A 25 12.90 14.19 4.30
C HIS A 25 12.79 13.41 5.63
N TYR A 26 12.81 12.08 5.56
CA TYR A 26 12.90 11.21 6.73
C TYR A 26 13.61 9.91 6.38
N VAL A 27 14.14 9.20 7.38
CA VAL A 27 14.70 7.85 7.22
C VAL A 27 14.27 6.95 8.37
N SER A 28 14.06 5.66 8.08
CA SER A 28 13.81 4.61 9.08
C SER A 28 14.53 3.33 8.71
N ALA A 29 14.62 2.38 9.65
CA ALA A 29 15.26 1.09 9.44
C ALA A 29 14.65 0.33 8.24
N LEU A 30 13.33 0.44 8.03
CA LEU A 30 12.62 -0.18 6.91
C LEU A 30 13.15 0.29 5.55
N TYR A 31 13.24 1.61 5.34
CA TYR A 31 13.71 2.19 4.08
C TYR A 31 15.21 2.00 3.89
N LEU A 32 15.99 2.03 4.98
CA LEU A 32 17.40 1.71 4.94
C LEU A 32 17.62 0.29 4.42
N PHE A 33 16.89 -0.70 4.97
CA PHE A 33 17.05 -2.10 4.56
C PHE A 33 16.60 -2.33 3.12
N ASN A 34 15.57 -1.61 2.67
CA ASN A 34 15.19 -1.61 1.26
C ASN A 34 16.34 -1.12 0.37
N ARG A 35 16.94 0.03 0.72
CA ARG A 35 18.01 0.63 -0.06
C ARG A 35 19.30 -0.20 -0.03
N LEU A 36 19.57 -0.89 1.07
CA LEU A 36 20.69 -1.83 1.18
C LEU A 36 20.46 -3.14 0.42
N GLY A 37 19.25 -3.37 -0.10
CA GLY A 37 18.84 -4.58 -0.83
C GLY A 37 18.51 -5.77 0.07
N TRP A 38 18.36 -5.56 1.37
CA TRP A 38 18.08 -6.61 2.36
C TRP A 38 16.60 -6.91 2.47
N LEU A 39 15.77 -5.91 2.15
CA LEU A 39 14.32 -6.03 2.20
C LEU A 39 13.69 -5.54 0.89
N PRO A 40 13.46 -6.43 -0.08
CA PRO A 40 12.84 -6.10 -1.36
C PRO A 40 11.51 -5.34 -1.21
N GLN A 41 11.27 -4.38 -2.12
CA GLN A 41 10.07 -3.53 -2.08
C GLN A 41 8.76 -4.34 -2.14
N ALA A 42 8.76 -5.47 -2.86
CA ALA A 42 7.61 -6.36 -2.94
C ALA A 42 7.19 -6.89 -1.55
N HIS A 43 8.15 -7.29 -0.73
CA HIS A 43 7.89 -7.77 0.63
C HIS A 43 7.40 -6.67 1.56
N ILE A 44 7.91 -5.44 1.41
CA ILE A 44 7.39 -4.28 2.14
C ILE A 44 5.93 -4.04 1.78
N GLN A 45 5.56 -4.14 0.49
CA GLN A 45 4.17 -4.00 0.06
C GLN A 45 3.29 -5.14 0.56
N ASP A 46 3.79 -6.37 0.57
CA ASP A 46 3.07 -7.52 1.09
C ASP A 46 2.79 -7.37 2.58
N TRP A 47 3.80 -6.98 3.35
CA TRP A 47 3.68 -6.68 4.77
C TRP A 47 2.75 -5.50 5.04
N ARG A 48 2.91 -4.38 4.33
CA ARG A 48 2.01 -3.21 4.46
C ARG A 48 0.55 -3.57 4.18
N ARG A 49 0.30 -4.53 3.28
CA ARG A 49 -1.04 -5.06 2.94
C ARG A 49 -1.53 -6.17 3.88
N GLY A 50 -0.79 -6.48 4.96
CA GLY A 50 -1.13 -7.56 5.89
C GLY A 50 -0.98 -8.98 5.32
N ARG A 51 -0.34 -9.14 4.15
CA ARG A 51 -0.10 -10.46 3.53
C ARG A 51 1.02 -11.23 4.22
N LEU A 52 2.03 -10.52 4.72
CA LEU A 52 3.09 -11.10 5.55
C LEU A 52 2.81 -10.78 7.02
N PRO A 53 2.80 -11.77 7.93
CA PRO A 53 2.48 -11.54 9.33
C PRO A 53 3.57 -10.73 10.05
N CYS A 54 4.84 -10.91 9.67
CA CYS A 54 5.95 -10.10 10.16
C CYS A 54 7.11 -10.04 9.14
N LEU A 55 7.90 -8.97 9.18
CA LEU A 55 9.01 -8.77 8.24
C LEU A 55 10.22 -9.67 8.51
N GLN A 56 10.40 -10.12 9.75
CA GLN A 56 11.48 -11.03 10.13
C GLN A 56 11.52 -12.31 9.26
N GLN A 57 10.37 -12.80 8.79
CA GLN A 57 10.29 -14.01 7.96
C GLN A 57 10.93 -13.88 6.58
N VAL A 58 11.05 -12.67 6.05
CA VAL A 58 11.53 -12.41 4.69
C VAL A 58 12.91 -11.75 4.65
N LEU A 59 13.46 -11.39 5.81
CA LEU A 59 14.81 -10.85 5.92
C LEU A 59 15.85 -11.96 5.78
N GLN A 60 16.56 -11.96 4.66
CA GLN A 60 17.60 -12.96 4.35
C GLN A 60 18.99 -12.49 4.79
N VAL A 61 19.11 -11.91 6.00
CA VAL A 61 20.36 -11.32 6.49
C VAL A 61 20.63 -11.78 7.92
N ASN A 62 21.91 -12.01 8.24
CA ASN A 62 22.35 -12.35 9.60
C ASN A 62 21.85 -11.27 10.61
N PRO A 63 21.17 -11.67 11.71
CA PRO A 63 20.73 -10.77 12.77
C PRO A 63 21.79 -9.80 13.29
N GLU A 64 23.04 -10.23 13.44
CA GLU A 64 24.14 -9.36 13.91
C GLU A 64 24.37 -8.17 12.98
N LYS A 65 24.24 -8.41 11.67
CA LYS A 65 24.42 -7.39 10.64
C LYS A 65 23.25 -6.40 10.62
N ILE A 66 22.04 -6.89 10.90
CA ILE A 66 20.82 -6.08 11.07
C ILE A 66 21.01 -5.14 12.27
N VAL A 67 21.38 -5.71 13.43
CA VAL A 67 21.64 -4.95 14.66
C VAL A 67 22.72 -3.90 14.43
N ARG A 68 23.83 -4.26 13.78
CA ARG A 68 24.90 -3.29 13.46
C ARG A 68 24.42 -2.15 12.57
N ALA A 69 23.63 -2.43 11.53
CA ALA A 69 23.11 -1.39 10.64
C ALA A 69 22.14 -0.43 11.36
N ILE A 70 21.33 -0.95 12.29
CA ILE A 70 20.45 -0.13 13.14
C ILE A 70 21.29 0.80 14.04
N HIS A 71 22.32 0.27 14.69
CA HIS A 71 23.21 1.10 15.52
C HIS A 71 23.86 2.22 14.71
N LEU A 72 24.41 1.89 13.54
CA LEU A 72 25.02 2.87 12.64
C LEU A 72 24.03 3.94 12.16
N LEU A 73 22.78 3.55 11.88
CA LEU A 73 21.72 4.51 11.53
C LEU A 73 21.43 5.46 12.69
N HIS A 74 21.33 4.93 13.92
CA HIS A 74 21.07 5.73 15.10
C HIS A 74 22.21 6.71 15.38
N GLU A 75 23.46 6.25 15.37
CA GLU A 75 24.65 7.10 15.55
C GLU A 75 24.69 8.23 14.51
N TRP A 76 24.52 7.88 13.23
CA TRP A 76 24.46 8.87 12.15
C TRP A 76 23.33 9.89 12.32
N ALA A 77 22.15 9.47 12.79
CA ALA A 77 21.04 10.40 13.03
C ALA A 77 21.30 11.36 14.20
N GLN A 78 21.97 10.88 15.25
CA GLN A 78 22.40 11.72 16.38
C GLN A 78 23.47 12.73 15.96
N GLU A 79 24.45 12.34 15.14
CA GLU A 79 25.49 13.24 14.62
C GLU A 79 24.91 14.40 13.82
N LEU A 80 23.84 14.15 13.05
CA LEU A 80 23.13 15.18 12.27
C LEU A 80 22.06 15.94 13.07
N GLY A 81 21.85 15.61 14.34
CA GLY A 81 20.83 16.26 15.19
C GLY A 81 19.40 16.06 14.67
N LEU A 82 19.12 14.93 14.03
CA LEU A 82 17.79 14.62 13.50
C LEU A 82 16.79 14.40 14.64
N ARG A 83 15.55 14.84 14.43
CA ARG A 83 14.46 14.55 15.36
C ARG A 83 13.99 13.12 15.17
N SER A 84 13.76 12.38 16.25
CA SER A 84 13.16 11.04 16.18
C SER A 84 11.73 11.05 16.68
N GLU A 85 10.84 10.40 15.94
CA GLU A 85 9.47 10.14 16.36
C GLU A 85 9.08 8.70 16.03
N GLU A 86 8.17 8.13 16.82
CA GLU A 86 7.67 6.78 16.65
C GLU A 86 6.30 6.80 15.95
N PHE A 87 6.18 6.04 14.86
CA PHE A 87 4.92 5.87 14.15
C PHE A 87 4.56 4.39 14.01
N PRO A 88 3.33 3.98 14.35
CA PRO A 88 2.88 2.64 14.07
C PRO A 88 2.69 2.46 12.56
N PHE A 89 3.08 1.30 12.03
CA PHE A 89 2.64 0.91 10.70
C PHE A 89 1.29 0.23 10.83
N LEU A 90 0.26 0.81 10.21
CA LEU A 90 -1.09 0.25 10.23
C LEU A 90 -1.40 -0.44 8.90
N ALA A 91 -1.94 -1.65 9.00
CA ALA A 91 -2.62 -2.31 7.89
C ALA A 91 -4.12 -2.35 8.15
N ARG A 92 -4.89 -2.19 7.09
CA ARG A 92 -6.30 -2.55 7.10
C ARG A 92 -6.44 -4.02 6.77
N THR A 93 -6.80 -4.80 7.78
CA THR A 93 -7.10 -6.22 7.65
C THR A 93 -8.60 -6.44 7.65
N VAL A 94 -8.99 -7.67 7.39
CA VAL A 94 -10.36 -8.17 7.52
C VAL A 94 -10.95 -7.89 8.90
N ARG A 95 -10.11 -7.90 9.95
CA ARG A 95 -10.53 -7.73 11.35
C ARG A 95 -10.51 -6.27 11.80
N GLY A 96 -10.26 -5.34 10.89
CA GLY A 96 -10.16 -3.91 11.15
C GLY A 96 -8.73 -3.40 11.00
N ARG A 97 -8.40 -2.34 11.74
CA ARG A 97 -7.06 -1.78 11.74
C ARG A 97 -6.17 -2.63 12.64
N GLN A 98 -5.07 -3.12 12.08
CA GLN A 98 -4.07 -3.88 12.81
C GLN A 98 -2.72 -3.19 12.72
N GLU A 99 -2.06 -3.04 13.87
CA GLU A 99 -0.64 -2.69 13.90
C GLU A 99 0.20 -3.82 13.31
N LEU A 100 0.97 -3.49 12.29
CA LEU A 100 1.91 -4.39 11.65
C LEU A 100 3.11 -4.62 12.57
N ARG A 101 3.57 -5.86 12.58
CA ARG A 101 4.69 -6.32 13.41
C ARG A 101 5.93 -6.55 12.57
N PHE A 102 7.07 -6.22 13.11
CA PHE A 102 8.36 -6.55 12.51
C PHE A 102 8.81 -7.96 12.92
N CYS A 103 8.66 -8.31 14.20
CA CYS A 103 9.08 -9.59 14.77
C CYS A 103 7.92 -10.59 14.88
N ALA A 104 8.25 -11.88 14.85
CA ALA A 104 7.26 -12.94 15.12
C ALA A 104 6.88 -13.01 16.60
N VAL A 105 7.86 -12.82 17.49
CA VAL A 105 7.67 -12.62 18.92
C VAL A 105 7.56 -11.12 19.16
N ASP A 106 6.60 -10.70 19.98
CA ASP A 106 6.44 -9.29 20.34
C ASP A 106 7.63 -8.85 21.19
N ASP A 107 8.62 -8.22 20.54
CA ASP A 107 9.81 -7.64 21.15
C ASP A 107 9.69 -6.12 21.09
N PRO A 108 9.29 -5.45 22.19
CA PRO A 108 9.06 -4.01 22.19
C PRO A 108 10.29 -3.18 21.79
N VAL A 109 11.49 -3.69 22.05
CA VAL A 109 12.74 -2.99 21.71
C VAL A 109 12.93 -3.00 20.20
N VAL A 110 12.77 -4.16 19.57
CA VAL A 110 12.91 -4.28 18.13
C VAL A 110 11.76 -3.55 17.41
N GLU A 111 10.52 -3.71 17.86
CA GLU A 111 9.36 -3.01 17.27
C GLU A 111 9.55 -1.49 17.31
N LYS A 112 10.03 -0.94 18.44
CA LYS A 112 10.33 0.49 18.57
C LYS A 112 11.37 0.96 17.55
N ILE A 113 12.42 0.18 17.31
CA ILE A 113 13.45 0.51 16.31
C ILE A 113 12.82 0.67 14.92
N PHE A 114 11.93 -0.24 14.52
CA PHE A 114 11.31 -0.17 13.19
C PHE A 114 10.24 0.92 13.07
N ARG A 115 9.59 1.28 14.19
CA ARG A 115 8.63 2.39 14.27
C ARG A 115 9.31 3.76 14.30
N THR A 116 10.58 3.82 14.67
CA THR A 116 11.34 5.08 14.76
C THR A 116 11.66 5.61 13.37
N HIS A 117 11.26 6.86 13.14
CA HIS A 117 11.60 7.65 11.95
C HIS A 117 12.43 8.86 12.38
N TYR A 118 13.51 9.12 11.65
CA TYR A 118 14.38 10.27 11.85
C TYR A 118 14.06 11.32 10.78
N PHE A 119 13.71 12.53 11.22
CA PHE A 119 13.30 13.65 10.38
C PHE A 119 14.39 14.70 10.32
N ASP A 120 14.46 15.36 9.17
CA ASP A 120 15.22 16.60 9.05
C ASP A 120 14.70 17.62 10.08
N SER A 121 15.62 18.20 10.85
CA SER A 121 15.31 19.16 11.92
C SER A 121 14.76 20.48 11.38
N THR A 122 14.87 20.72 10.08
CA THR A 122 14.34 21.89 9.36
C THR A 122 12.85 21.78 9.00
N LEU A 123 12.25 20.58 9.08
CA LEU A 123 10.83 20.40 8.78
C LEU A 123 9.94 21.15 9.77
N SER A 124 8.91 21.80 9.25
CA SER A 124 7.83 22.37 10.05
C SER A 124 6.91 21.29 10.63
N GLU A 125 6.22 21.61 11.72
CA GLU A 125 5.21 20.71 12.32
C GLU A 125 4.16 20.24 11.32
N LYS A 126 3.77 21.12 10.37
CA LYS A 126 2.81 20.78 9.31
C LYS A 126 3.36 19.75 8.31
N GLU A 127 4.65 19.80 8.00
CA GLU A 127 5.30 18.82 7.12
C GLU A 127 5.43 17.48 7.83
N ILE A 128 5.78 17.49 9.11
CA ILE A 128 5.80 16.30 9.96
C ILE A 128 4.40 15.68 10.04
N ASP A 129 3.35 16.47 10.22
CA ASP A 129 1.96 15.98 10.20
C ASP A 129 1.56 15.36 8.86
N ASN A 130 1.97 15.96 7.73
CA ASN A 130 1.72 15.39 6.42
C ASN A 130 2.45 14.06 6.22
N LEU A 131 3.71 13.97 6.66
CA LEU A 131 4.49 12.73 6.62
C LEU A 131 3.87 11.67 7.52
N ARG A 132 3.46 12.03 8.73
CA ARG A 132 2.73 11.17 9.67
C ARG A 132 1.46 10.62 9.03
N ASN A 133 0.65 11.46 8.40
CA ASN A 133 -0.55 11.03 7.68
C ASN A 133 -0.24 10.09 6.51
N LYS A 134 0.82 10.37 5.75
CA LYS A 134 1.27 9.53 4.62
C LYS A 134 1.81 8.17 5.07
N LEU A 135 2.54 8.13 6.20
CA LEU A 135 3.08 6.89 6.77
C LEU A 135 1.96 6.03 7.39
N ASN A 136 0.99 6.68 8.03
CA ASN A 136 -0.22 6.05 8.56
C ASN A 136 -1.27 5.73 7.48
N GLU A 137 -1.04 6.14 6.22
CA GLU A 137 -1.96 5.85 5.14
C GLU A 137 -2.03 4.33 4.91
N GLU A 138 -3.20 3.78 5.19
CA GLU A 138 -3.50 2.37 5.00
C GLU A 138 -3.48 2.06 3.51
N PRO A 139 -2.66 1.09 3.04
CA PRO A 139 -2.73 0.67 1.66
C PRO A 139 -4.11 0.09 1.35
N GLU A 140 -4.50 0.22 0.08
CA GLU A 140 -5.74 -0.35 -0.42
C GLU A 140 -5.79 -1.86 -0.17
N ILE A 141 -6.94 -2.35 0.30
CA ILE A 141 -7.21 -3.78 0.37
C ILE A 141 -7.18 -4.34 -1.05
N VAL A 142 -6.44 -5.43 -1.26
CA VAL A 142 -6.31 -6.07 -2.57
C VAL A 142 -7.06 -7.39 -2.59
N VAL A 143 -8.03 -7.50 -3.49
CA VAL A 143 -8.82 -8.70 -3.74
C VAL A 143 -8.33 -9.35 -5.03
N PHE A 144 -8.06 -10.65 -4.97
CA PHE A 144 -7.59 -11.44 -6.10
C PHE A 144 -8.75 -12.12 -6.80
N TRP A 145 -8.93 -11.82 -8.08
CA TRP A 145 -9.75 -12.60 -9.00
C TRP A 145 -8.94 -13.81 -9.48
N ILE A 146 -9.22 -14.96 -8.89
CA ILE A 146 -8.36 -16.13 -9.06
C ILE A 146 -8.50 -16.80 -10.42
N VAL A 147 -7.37 -17.25 -10.95
CA VAL A 147 -7.25 -17.94 -12.26
C VAL A 147 -7.12 -19.45 -12.14
N GLY A 148 -7.08 -19.97 -10.90
CA GLY A 148 -7.09 -21.39 -10.55
C GLY A 148 -7.85 -21.58 -9.23
N ASP A 149 -8.07 -22.85 -8.87
CA ASP A 149 -8.82 -23.20 -7.66
C ASP A 149 -8.01 -22.94 -6.39
N SER A 150 -8.71 -22.66 -5.30
CA SER A 150 -8.16 -22.42 -3.97
C SER A 150 -9.15 -22.90 -2.91
N GLN A 151 -8.79 -22.75 -1.63
CA GLN A 151 -9.65 -23.06 -0.50
C GLN A 151 -9.45 -22.00 0.56
N CYS A 152 -10.53 -21.54 1.19
CA CYS A 152 -10.42 -20.58 2.29
C CYS A 152 -9.66 -21.20 3.47
N GLY A 153 -8.60 -20.54 3.95
CA GLY A 153 -7.79 -20.95 5.09
C GLY A 153 -8.58 -21.02 6.40
N GLN A 154 -9.63 -20.21 6.55
CA GLN A 154 -10.46 -20.13 7.75
C GLN A 154 -11.65 -21.10 7.73
N CYS A 155 -12.63 -20.89 6.84
CA CYS A 155 -13.85 -21.71 6.80
C CYS A 155 -13.72 -22.99 5.97
N LYS A 156 -12.58 -23.21 5.31
CA LYS A 156 -12.31 -24.37 4.44
C LYS A 156 -13.25 -24.51 3.23
N THR A 157 -14.06 -23.48 2.94
CA THR A 157 -14.91 -23.47 1.74
C THR A 157 -14.04 -23.46 0.47
N PRO A 158 -14.34 -24.33 -0.52
CA PRO A 158 -13.69 -24.30 -1.82
C PRO A 158 -13.91 -22.97 -2.55
N LEU A 159 -12.86 -22.45 -3.16
CA LEU A 159 -12.86 -21.24 -3.96
C LEU A 159 -12.46 -21.61 -5.40
N PRO A 160 -13.43 -22.01 -6.25
CA PRO A 160 -13.12 -22.37 -7.63
C PRO A 160 -12.63 -21.17 -8.42
N LYS A 161 -11.93 -21.44 -9.53
CA LYS A 161 -11.49 -20.44 -10.50
C LYS A 161 -12.59 -19.42 -10.80
N GLY A 162 -12.20 -18.14 -10.83
CA GLY A 162 -13.11 -17.03 -11.11
C GLY A 162 -13.75 -16.40 -9.88
N ARG A 163 -13.54 -16.97 -8.69
CA ARG A 163 -13.95 -16.35 -7.42
C ARG A 163 -12.99 -15.24 -6.98
N PHE A 164 -13.43 -14.52 -5.95
CA PHE A 164 -12.63 -13.53 -5.26
C PHE A 164 -12.10 -14.09 -3.94
N LEU A 165 -10.83 -13.79 -3.64
CA LEU A 165 -10.22 -14.05 -2.34
C LEU A 165 -9.31 -12.90 -1.93
N ILE A 166 -8.98 -12.87 -0.65
CA ILE A 166 -7.96 -11.97 -0.09
C ILE A 166 -6.83 -12.83 0.46
N MET A 167 -5.60 -12.33 0.36
CA MET A 167 -4.47 -12.93 1.08
C MET A 167 -4.28 -12.12 2.37
N GLU A 168 -4.33 -12.78 3.52
CA GLU A 168 -4.06 -12.17 4.82
C GLU A 168 -3.23 -13.14 5.66
N ALA A 169 -2.13 -12.68 6.24
CA ALA A 169 -1.19 -13.50 7.02
C ALA A 169 -0.83 -14.84 6.32
N ASP A 170 -0.50 -14.76 5.03
CA ASP A 170 -0.18 -15.89 4.14
C ASP A 170 -1.30 -16.94 4.00
N GLN A 171 -2.56 -16.56 4.25
CA GLN A 171 -3.72 -17.43 4.10
C GLN A 171 -4.74 -16.84 3.11
N PRO A 172 -5.26 -17.63 2.16
CA PRO A 172 -6.37 -17.22 1.31
C PRO A 172 -7.68 -17.18 2.09
N LEU A 173 -8.40 -16.06 2.09
CA LEU A 173 -9.70 -15.90 2.72
C LEU A 173 -10.80 -15.62 1.68
N CYS A 174 -11.96 -16.25 1.83
CA CYS A 174 -13.15 -15.90 1.05
C CYS A 174 -13.68 -14.52 1.49
N LEU A 175 -14.50 -13.87 0.65
CA LEU A 175 -15.05 -12.54 0.97
C LEU A 175 -15.82 -12.49 2.29
N THR A 176 -16.56 -13.55 2.64
CA THR A 176 -17.31 -13.62 3.90
C THR A 176 -16.41 -13.72 5.11
N CYS A 177 -15.41 -14.62 5.11
CA CYS A 177 -14.40 -14.66 6.17
C CYS A 177 -13.62 -13.35 6.24
N ALA A 178 -13.51 -12.66 5.10
CA ALA A 178 -12.87 -11.37 4.96
C ALA A 178 -13.75 -10.15 5.30
N GLY A 179 -15.03 -10.34 5.66
CA GLY A 179 -15.95 -9.23 5.94
C GLY A 179 -16.23 -8.29 4.76
N LEU A 180 -15.99 -8.74 3.52
CA LEU A 180 -16.18 -7.96 2.28
C LEU A 180 -17.35 -8.45 1.43
N ASP A 181 -18.13 -9.42 1.88
CA ASP A 181 -19.20 -10.06 1.11
C ASP A 181 -20.44 -9.18 0.90
N GLN A 182 -20.57 -8.09 1.65
CA GLN A 182 -21.60 -7.06 1.43
C GLN A 182 -21.22 -6.06 0.33
N LEU A 183 -19.94 -6.03 -0.09
CA LEU A 183 -19.49 -5.11 -1.13
C LEU A 183 -19.86 -5.63 -2.52
N VAL A 184 -20.20 -4.70 -3.42
CA VAL A 184 -20.50 -4.98 -4.82
C VAL A 184 -19.32 -4.69 -5.71
N TYR A 185 -19.14 -5.52 -6.74
CA TYR A 185 -18.08 -5.35 -7.72
C TYR A 185 -18.46 -4.32 -8.78
N LEU A 186 -17.72 -3.22 -8.82
CA LEU A 186 -17.72 -2.25 -9.90
C LEU A 186 -16.53 -2.52 -10.83
N GLY A 187 -16.83 -2.95 -12.06
CA GLY A 187 -15.82 -3.20 -13.08
C GLY A 187 -15.16 -1.92 -13.61
N ARG A 188 -14.02 -2.07 -14.28
CA ARG A 188 -13.39 -0.99 -15.05
C ARG A 188 -14.33 -0.43 -16.13
N GLY A 189 -14.25 0.87 -16.38
CA GLY A 189 -15.01 1.53 -17.44
C GLY A 189 -15.17 3.01 -17.14
N ASP A 190 -16.19 3.35 -16.33
CA ASP A 190 -16.49 4.72 -15.96
C ASP A 190 -15.61 5.21 -14.79
N ALA A 191 -14.64 6.05 -15.13
CA ALA A 191 -13.72 6.65 -14.17
C ALA A 191 -14.41 7.65 -13.23
N ALA A 192 -15.44 8.36 -13.70
CA ALA A 192 -16.18 9.33 -12.87
C ALA A 192 -17.00 8.58 -11.81
N LEU A 193 -17.71 7.53 -12.22
CA LEU A 193 -18.46 6.66 -11.32
C LEU A 193 -17.55 6.00 -10.29
N THR A 194 -16.43 5.42 -10.74
CA THR A 194 -15.46 4.77 -9.85
C THR A 194 -14.90 5.75 -8.81
N ARG A 195 -14.55 6.98 -9.21
CA ARG A 195 -14.02 8.00 -8.30
C ARG A 195 -15.06 8.45 -7.27
N ARG A 196 -16.32 8.68 -7.68
CA ARG A 196 -17.41 9.09 -6.79
C ARG A 196 -17.84 7.98 -5.84
N ALA A 197 -18.07 6.78 -6.35
CA ALA A 197 -18.42 5.63 -5.52
C ALA A 197 -17.32 5.38 -4.46
N ARG A 198 -16.05 5.49 -4.87
CA ARG A 198 -14.93 5.42 -3.93
C ARG A 198 -14.93 6.54 -2.88
N LYS A 199 -15.30 7.76 -3.25
CA LYS A 199 -15.38 8.89 -2.32
C LYS A 199 -16.46 8.69 -1.25
N TYR A 200 -17.59 8.08 -1.60
CA TYR A 200 -18.71 7.89 -0.68
C TYR A 200 -18.61 6.64 0.19
N SER A 201 -17.78 5.68 -0.21
CA SER A 201 -17.64 4.43 0.52
C SER A 201 -16.67 4.53 1.68
N SER A 202 -17.07 4.01 2.83
CA SER A 202 -16.19 3.84 4.01
C SER A 202 -15.17 2.71 3.82
N LEU A 203 -15.52 1.71 2.99
CA LEU A 203 -14.71 0.53 2.70
C LEU A 203 -14.61 0.31 1.19
N ALA A 204 -13.40 0.10 0.70
CA ALA A 204 -13.16 -0.17 -0.71
C ALA A 204 -11.99 -1.13 -0.88
N ALA A 205 -12.11 -2.08 -1.81
CA ALA A 205 -11.05 -3.03 -2.09
C ALA A 205 -10.79 -3.13 -3.59
N VAL A 206 -9.53 -3.00 -4.02
CA VAL A 206 -9.17 -3.09 -5.43
C VAL A 206 -9.10 -4.54 -5.87
N VAL A 207 -9.79 -4.84 -6.97
CA VAL A 207 -9.80 -6.18 -7.57
C VAL A 207 -8.72 -6.27 -8.64
N VAL A 208 -7.82 -7.24 -8.49
CA VAL A 208 -6.76 -7.55 -9.45
C VAL A 208 -6.90 -8.96 -10.00
N ARG A 209 -6.47 -9.17 -11.24
CA ARG A 209 -6.46 -10.49 -11.88
C ARG A 209 -5.12 -10.72 -12.54
N PHE A 210 -4.59 -11.94 -12.42
CA PHE A 210 -3.34 -12.30 -13.10
C PHE A 210 -3.56 -12.41 -14.61
N SER A 211 -2.82 -11.60 -15.38
CA SER A 211 -2.77 -11.65 -16.83
C SER A 211 -1.67 -12.62 -17.25
N ARG A 212 -2.05 -13.78 -17.79
CA ARG A 212 -1.08 -14.78 -18.31
C ARG A 212 -0.26 -14.22 -19.47
N ALA A 213 -0.89 -13.41 -20.33
CA ALA A 213 -0.23 -12.79 -21.48
C ALA A 213 0.87 -11.82 -21.06
N ARG A 214 0.63 -11.02 -20.01
CA ARG A 214 1.60 -10.01 -19.52
C ARG A 214 2.44 -10.48 -18.31
N LYS A 215 2.19 -11.69 -17.80
CA LYS A 215 2.84 -12.27 -16.61
C LYS A 215 2.80 -11.36 -15.38
N GLN A 216 1.72 -10.60 -15.20
CA GLN A 216 1.56 -9.65 -14.09
C GLN A 216 0.10 -9.52 -13.66
N TYR A 217 -0.13 -9.00 -12.46
CA TYR A 217 -1.47 -8.64 -11.98
C TYR A 217 -1.95 -7.33 -12.61
N GLU A 218 -3.17 -7.33 -13.11
CA GLU A 218 -3.83 -6.16 -13.68
C GLU A 218 -5.07 -5.81 -12.88
N ARG A 219 -5.26 -4.52 -12.58
CA ARG A 219 -6.47 -4.00 -11.96
C ARG A 219 -7.68 -4.22 -12.87
N GLN A 220 -8.73 -4.85 -12.34
CA GLN A 220 -9.97 -5.15 -13.06
C GLN A 220 -11.14 -4.26 -12.62
N GLY A 221 -11.13 -3.80 -11.37
CA GLY A 221 -12.22 -3.03 -10.80
C GLY A 221 -12.02 -2.74 -9.31
N ILE A 222 -13.12 -2.51 -8.61
CA ILE A 222 -13.16 -2.23 -7.18
C ILE A 222 -14.40 -2.89 -6.56
N LEU A 223 -14.28 -3.40 -5.33
CA LEU A 223 -15.41 -3.72 -4.47
C LEU A 223 -15.76 -2.48 -3.65
N ILE A 224 -17.04 -2.10 -3.65
CA ILE A 224 -17.52 -0.87 -3.03
C ILE A 224 -18.84 -1.08 -2.31
N ASP A 225 -19.15 -0.22 -1.35
CA ASP A 225 -20.45 -0.23 -0.66
C ASP A 225 -21.59 0.01 -1.67
N PRO A 226 -22.64 -0.83 -1.67
CA PRO A 226 -23.79 -0.66 -2.56
C PRO A 226 -24.43 0.73 -2.49
N GLU A 227 -24.54 1.32 -1.29
CA GLU A 227 -25.14 2.63 -1.09
C GLU A 227 -24.26 3.75 -1.66
N ALA A 228 -22.94 3.61 -1.49
CA ALA A 228 -21.97 4.53 -2.08
C ALA A 228 -22.00 4.50 -3.61
N LEU A 229 -22.17 3.32 -4.20
CA LEU A 229 -22.35 3.17 -5.65
C LEU A 229 -23.66 3.83 -6.10
N HIS A 230 -24.77 3.52 -5.43
CA HIS A 230 -26.07 4.07 -5.78
C HIS A 230 -26.09 5.61 -5.74
N ARG A 231 -25.52 6.20 -4.68
CA ARG A 231 -25.37 7.65 -4.58
C ARG A 231 -24.54 8.23 -5.73
N ALA A 232 -23.44 7.57 -6.10
CA ALA A 232 -22.58 8.01 -7.19
C ALA A 232 -23.32 7.98 -8.54
N GLU A 233 -24.12 6.95 -8.79
CA GLU A 233 -24.96 6.83 -9.99
C GLU A 233 -26.02 7.93 -10.05
N GLN A 234 -26.71 8.22 -8.95
CA GLN A 234 -27.70 9.29 -8.90
C GLN A 234 -27.10 10.66 -9.21
N GLU A 235 -25.93 10.98 -8.66
CA GLU A 235 -25.26 12.26 -8.91
C GLU A 235 -24.80 12.39 -10.36
N LEU A 236 -24.28 11.32 -10.97
CA LEU A 236 -23.91 11.33 -12.39
C LEU A 236 -25.13 11.41 -13.30
N GLY A 237 -26.21 10.70 -12.97
CA GLY A 237 -27.47 10.79 -13.70
C GLY A 237 -28.06 12.20 -13.68
N ARG A 238 -28.01 12.87 -12.52
CA ARG A 238 -28.46 14.28 -12.38
C ARG A 238 -27.60 15.24 -13.19
N GLU A 239 -26.29 15.03 -13.25
CA GLU A 239 -25.40 15.87 -14.07
C GLU A 239 -25.62 15.65 -15.56
N HIS A 240 -25.84 14.41 -16.00
CA HIS A 240 -26.16 14.10 -17.37
C HIS A 240 -27.52 14.70 -17.79
N SER A 241 -28.52 14.70 -16.89
CA SER A 241 -29.80 15.36 -17.13
C SER A 241 -29.77 16.89 -16.98
N SER A 242 -28.64 17.46 -16.55
CA SER A 242 -28.45 18.91 -16.39
C SER A 242 -27.53 19.52 -17.45
N GLN A 243 -27.07 18.74 -18.45
CA GLN A 243 -26.37 19.30 -19.61
C GLN A 243 -27.39 20.04 -20.50
N PRO A 244 -27.20 21.34 -20.82
CA PRO A 244 -28.11 22.06 -21.70
C PRO A 244 -28.11 21.44 -23.10
N GLU A 245 -29.30 21.33 -23.72
CA GLU A 245 -29.53 20.92 -25.12
C GLU A 245 -28.94 21.87 -26.18
N ASP A 246 -27.95 22.72 -25.84
CA ASP A 246 -27.36 23.71 -26.75
C ASP A 246 -26.13 23.17 -27.50
N TYR A 247 -26.17 21.91 -27.95
CA TYR A 247 -25.26 21.43 -28.98
C TYR A 247 -25.98 21.45 -30.33
N LEU A 248 -26.12 22.66 -30.90
CA LEU A 248 -26.52 22.81 -32.29
C LEU A 248 -25.45 22.11 -33.16
N PRO A 249 -25.82 21.11 -33.99
CA PRO A 249 -24.91 20.55 -34.96
C PRO A 249 -24.39 21.68 -35.86
N TRP A 250 -23.07 21.72 -36.06
CA TRP A 250 -22.44 22.63 -37.00
C TRP A 250 -23.16 22.54 -38.35
N SER A 251 -23.94 23.56 -38.69
CA SER A 251 -24.70 23.61 -39.93
C SER A 251 -23.74 24.05 -41.02
N ASP A 252 -23.43 23.13 -41.93
CA ASP A 252 -22.56 23.34 -43.07
C ASP A 252 -23.14 24.43 -44.00
N PRO A 253 -22.54 25.63 -44.10
CA PRO A 253 -23.08 26.70 -44.91
C PRO A 253 -22.52 26.58 -46.33
N GLY A 254 -23.04 25.67 -47.15
CA GLY A 254 -22.56 25.61 -48.53
C GLY A 254 -23.03 24.44 -49.39
N SER A 255 -24.27 24.44 -49.83
CA SER A 255 -24.62 23.83 -51.12
C SER A 255 -25.85 24.55 -51.71
N SER A 256 -25.61 25.79 -52.15
CA SER A 256 -26.47 26.46 -53.11
C SER A 256 -26.35 25.74 -54.45
N SER A 257 -27.46 25.14 -54.88
CA SER A 257 -27.70 24.71 -56.24
C SER A 257 -27.49 25.85 -57.25
N TYR A 258 -26.72 25.58 -58.30
CA TYR A 258 -26.90 26.12 -59.64
C TYR A 258 -26.67 25.00 -60.64
#